data_AF-A0A4Y2T3P4-F1
#
_entry.id   AF-A0A4Y2T3P4-F1
#
_cell.length_a   1.000
_cell.length_b   1.000
_cell.length_c   1.000
_cell.angle_alpha   90.00
_cell.angle_beta   90.00
_cell.angle_gamma   90.00
#
_symmetry.space_group_name_H-M   'P 1'
#
loop_
_entity.id
_entity.type
_entity.pdbx_description
1 polymer ?
#
loop_
_entity_poly.entity_id
_entity_poly.type
_entity_poly.pdbx_seq_one_letter_code
_entity_poly.pdbx_strand_id
1 'polypeptide(L)'
;MLLKAAQQDQQDLFIVQEPHVKDGKIAGILKCWKCWLSKSGKAGIIALPTCSTPVVMSAKKNTMPIKITKNSKAFTIISWYSSPYSTVQLA
;
A
#
# COMPACT_ATOMS: atom_id res chain seq x y z
N MET A 1 -12.83 -4.84 -9.28
CA MET A 1 -12.20 -5.86 -8.40
C MET A 1 -11.97 -5.31 -7.00
N LEU A 2 -11.08 -4.33 -6.80
CA LEU A 2 -10.83 -3.71 -5.47
C LEU A 2 -12.08 -3.18 -4.76
N LEU A 3 -12.98 -2.49 -5.48
CA LEU A 3 -14.23 -2.00 -4.90
C LEU A 3 -15.14 -3.13 -4.39
N LYS A 4 -15.19 -4.25 -5.11
CA LYS A 4 -16.00 -5.41 -4.71
C LYS A 4 -15.42 -6.06 -3.46
N ALA A 5 -14.09 -6.24 -3.40
CA ALA A 5 -13.40 -6.74 -2.22
C ALA A 5 -13.65 -5.86 -0.98
N ALA A 6 -13.53 -4.54 -1.15
CA ALA A 6 -13.79 -3.56 -0.10
C ALA A 6 -15.21 -3.67 0.50
N GLN A 7 -16.21 -4.01 -0.33
CA GLN A 7 -17.60 -4.16 0.08
C GLN A 7 -17.89 -5.50 0.77
N GLN A 8 -17.16 -6.56 0.42
CA GLN A 8 -17.43 -7.92 0.93
C GLN A 8 -16.71 -8.20 2.25
N ASP A 9 -15.49 -7.69 2.43
CA ASP A 9 -14.57 -8.24 3.44
C ASP A 9 -14.18 -7.25 4.55
N GLN A 10 -14.89 -6.11 4.69
CA GLN A 10 -14.61 -5.06 5.70
C GLN A 10 -13.12 -4.71 5.85
N GLN A 11 -12.40 -4.64 4.72
CA GLN A 11 -10.96 -4.38 4.73
C GLN A 11 -10.65 -2.95 5.19
N ASP A 12 -9.58 -2.80 5.98
CA ASP A 12 -9.06 -1.48 6.35
C ASP A 12 -8.12 -0.93 5.26
N LEU A 13 -7.37 -1.81 4.59
CA LEU A 13 -6.40 -1.43 3.57
C LEU A 13 -6.11 -2.57 2.60
N PHE A 14 -5.53 -2.21 1.46
CA PHE A 14 -4.91 -3.12 0.51
C PHE A 14 -3.42 -2.87 0.41
N ILE A 15 -2.65 -3.95 0.32
CA ILE A 15 -1.24 -3.93 -0.08
C ILE A 15 -1.20 -4.30 -1.56
N VAL A 16 -0.59 -3.46 -2.38
CA VAL A 16 -0.57 -3.64 -3.84
C VAL A 16 0.87 -3.68 -4.36
N GLN A 17 1.10 -4.57 -5.33
CA GLN A 17 2.35 -4.67 -6.08
C GLN A 17 2.07 -4.45 -7.57
N GLU A 18 3.01 -3.78 -8.23
CA GLU A 18 2.95 -3.34 -9.62
C GLU A 18 1.62 -2.66 -10.02
N PRO A 19 1.10 -1.70 -9.22
CA PRO A 19 -0.13 -1.00 -9.61
C PRO A 19 0.06 -0.23 -10.92
N HIS A 20 -1.03 -0.05 -11.67
CA HIS A 20 -1.03 0.87 -12.79
C HIS A 20 -0.97 2.32 -12.26
N VAL A 21 0.17 2.99 -12.46
CA VAL A 21 0.43 4.35 -11.97
C VAL A 21 0.39 5.36 -13.13
N LYS A 22 -0.38 6.43 -12.94
CA LYS A 22 -0.45 7.59 -13.84
C LYS A 22 -0.29 8.87 -13.01
N ASP A 23 0.59 9.78 -13.45
CA ASP A 23 0.86 11.06 -12.78
C ASP A 23 1.21 10.91 -11.28
N GLY A 24 1.99 9.87 -10.95
CA GLY A 24 2.41 9.57 -9.58
C GLY A 24 1.31 9.02 -8.67
N LYS A 25 0.15 8.64 -9.22
CA LYS A 25 -0.99 8.09 -8.48
C LYS A 25 -1.45 6.76 -9.07
N ILE A 26 -2.00 5.89 -8.23
CA ILE A 26 -2.65 4.66 -8.68
C ILE A 26 -3.91 5.03 -9.48
N ALA A 27 -3.97 4.61 -10.73
CA ALA A 27 -5.10 4.91 -11.61
C ALA A 27 -6.36 4.13 -11.19
N GLY A 28 -7.53 4.73 -11.38
CA GLY A 28 -8.82 4.07 -11.13
C GLY A 28 -9.20 3.91 -9.65
N ILE A 29 -8.49 4.56 -8.72
CA ILE A 29 -8.83 4.55 -7.30
C ILE A 29 -9.81 5.67 -6.95
N LEU A 30 -10.77 5.35 -6.07
CA LEU A 30 -11.74 6.31 -5.54
C LEU A 30 -11.04 7.43 -4.77
N LYS A 31 -11.52 8.67 -4.94
CA LYS A 31 -10.94 9.87 -4.29
C LYS A 31 -10.96 9.81 -2.77
N CYS A 32 -11.90 9.09 -2.17
CA CYS A 32 -11.99 8.94 -0.70
C CYS A 32 -10.95 7.95 -0.13
N TRP A 33 -10.27 7.18 -0.99
CA TRP A 33 -9.23 6.25 -0.56
C TRP A 33 -7.88 6.96 -0.60
N LYS A 34 -7.07 6.72 0.42
CA LYS A 34 -5.72 7.27 0.49
C LYS A 34 -4.73 6.26 -0.09
N CYS A 35 -3.84 6.72 -0.95
CA CYS A 35 -2.85 5.86 -1.60
C CYS A 35 -1.45 6.40 -1.37
N TRP A 36 -0.52 5.50 -1.11
CA TRP A 36 0.90 5.80 -1.05
C TRP A 36 1.69 4.78 -1.87
N LEU A 37 2.77 5.25 -2.49
CA LEU A 37 3.61 4.47 -3.39
C LEU A 37 5.07 4.57 -2.96
N SER A 38 5.83 3.50 -3.21
CA SER A 38 7.28 3.52 -3.19
C SER A 38 7.81 4.52 -4.24
N LYS A 39 9.07 4.92 -4.12
CA LYS A 39 9.69 5.84 -5.09
C LYS A 39 9.68 5.27 -6.52
N SER A 40 9.75 3.95 -6.67
CA SER A 40 9.63 3.28 -7.97
C SER A 40 8.19 3.16 -8.50
N GLY A 41 7.17 3.43 -7.67
CA GLY A 41 5.76 3.18 -8.01
C GLY A 41 5.36 1.71 -8.01
N LYS A 42 6.28 0.78 -7.72
CA LYS A 42 6.05 -0.67 -7.81
C LYS A 42 5.42 -1.30 -6.57
N ALA A 43 5.56 -0.68 -5.40
CA ALA A 43 4.90 -1.11 -4.18
C ALA A 43 3.98 0.01 -3.69
N GLY A 44 2.78 -0.34 -3.21
CA GLY A 44 1.85 0.64 -2.69
C GLY A 44 0.99 0.11 -1.55
N ILE A 45 0.37 1.06 -0.85
CA ILE A 45 -0.66 0.82 0.15
C ILE A 45 -1.85 1.72 -0.16
N ILE A 46 -3.05 1.14 -0.14
CA ILE A 46 -4.32 1.83 -0.31
C ILE A 46 -5.09 1.70 1.01
N ALA A 47 -5.31 2.79 1.73
CA ALA A 47 -6.13 2.81 2.94
C ALA A 47 -7.56 3.26 2.61
N LEU A 48 -8.53 2.50 3.12
CA LEU A 48 -9.95 2.82 3.00
C LEU A 48 -10.36 3.82 4.08
N PRO A 49 -11.53 4.48 3.94
CA PRO A 49 -12.04 5.40 4.96
C PRO A 49 -12.21 4.76 6.35
N THR A 50 -12.36 3.44 6.41
CA THR A 50 -12.45 2.64 7.65
C THR A 50 -11.11 2.52 8.38
N CYS A 51 -9.99 2.74 7.68
CA CYS A 51 -8.67 2.67 8.28
C CYS A 51 -8.46 3.82 9.26
N SER A 52 -8.06 3.49 10.49
CA SER A 52 -7.52 4.46 11.44
C SER A 52 -6.44 5.31 10.78
N THR A 53 -6.42 6.62 11.02
CA THR A 53 -5.52 7.59 10.37
C THR A 53 -4.08 7.07 10.30
N PRO A 54 -3.61 6.63 9.11
CA PRO A 54 -2.26 6.09 8.98
C PRO A 54 -1.23 7.22 9.03
N VAL A 55 -0.13 6.96 9.71
CA VAL A 55 1.06 7.81 9.70
C VAL A 55 1.99 7.30 8.60
N VAL A 56 2.22 8.14 7.59
CA VAL A 56 3.07 7.81 6.45
C VAL A 56 4.53 7.94 6.86
N MET A 57 5.31 6.89 6.62
CA MET A 57 6.75 6.92 6.82
C MET A 57 7.46 7.21 5.48
N SER A 58 8.76 7.52 5.53
CA SER A 58 9.53 7.85 4.32
C SER A 58 9.57 6.67 3.34
N ALA A 59 9.00 6.86 2.15
CA ALA A 59 9.06 5.89 1.06
C ALA A 59 10.50 5.63 0.63
N LYS A 60 10.83 4.36 0.36
CA LYS A 60 12.12 3.93 -0.20
C LYS A 60 11.95 3.52 -1.66
N LYS A 61 13.03 3.07 -2.31
CA LYS A 61 13.03 2.70 -3.74
C LYS A 61 11.86 1.76 -4.07
N ASN A 62 11.77 0.63 -3.39
CA ASN A 62 10.74 -0.40 -3.62
C ASN A 62 9.86 -0.65 -2.40
N THR A 63 9.82 0.29 -1.46
CA THR A 63 9.16 0.11 -0.16
C THR A 63 8.24 1.26 0.15
N MET A 64 7.04 0.93 0.61
CA MET A 64 6.10 1.89 1.18
C MET A 64 5.71 1.45 2.60
N PRO A 65 6.33 2.03 3.64
CA PRO A 65 5.95 1.80 5.02
C PRO A 65 4.87 2.80 5.51
N ILE A 66 3.89 2.29 6.25
CA ILE A 66 2.98 3.11 7.07
C ILE A 66 2.89 2.56 8.48
N LYS A 67 2.48 3.41 9.42
CA LYS A 67 2.12 3.02 10.78
C LYS A 67 0.64 3.27 11.00
N ILE A 68 -0.08 2.26 11.48
CA ILE A 68 -1.49 2.37 11.87
C ILE A 68 -1.62 2.10 13.37
N THR A 69 -2.66 2.65 14.01
CA THR A 69 -2.95 2.39 15.41
C THR A 69 -4.36 1.83 15.52
N LYS A 70 -4.48 0.58 15.99
CA LYS A 70 -5.77 -0.09 16.20
C LYS A 70 -5.79 -0.65 17.62
N ASN A 71 -6.89 -0.41 18.35
CA ASN A 71 -7.08 -0.85 19.74
C ASN A 71 -5.90 -0.49 20.65
N SER A 72 -5.45 0.77 20.58
CA SER A 72 -4.32 1.32 21.34
C SER A 72 -2.96 0.64 21.06
N LYS A 73 -2.86 -0.18 20.02
CA LYS A 73 -1.61 -0.82 19.59
C LYS A 73 -1.22 -0.31 18.21
N ALA A 74 0.06 0.03 18.06
CA ALA A 74 0.59 0.49 16.79
C ALA A 74 1.20 -0.66 16.00
N PHE A 75 0.90 -0.71 14.71
CA PHE A 75 1.40 -1.69 13.77
C PHE A 75 2.11 -0.97 12.63
N THR A 76 3.28 -1.45 12.25
CA THR A 76 3.96 -1.02 11.03
C THR A 76 3.61 -1.99 9.91
N ILE A 77 3.12 -1.46 8.80
CA ILE A 77 2.83 -2.23 7.59
C ILE A 77 3.80 -1.80 6.52
N ILE A 78 4.45 -2.78 5.89
CA ILE A 78 5.48 -2.53 4.88
C ILE A 78 5.05 -3.23 3.60
N SER A 79 4.75 -2.43 2.57
CA SER A 79 4.63 -2.93 1.20
C SER A 79 6.00 -2.92 0.55
N TRP A 80 6.47 -4.08 0.09
CA TRP A 80 7.76 -4.25 -0.56
C TRP A 80 7.57 -4.93 -1.92
N TYR A 81 8.21 -4.38 -2.94
CA TYR A 81 8.31 -5.01 -4.26
C TYR A 81 9.67 -5.68 -4.41
N SER A 82 9.65 -7.01 -4.56
CA SER A 82 10.81 -7.79 -4.95
C SER A 82 10.78 -7.99 -6.45
N SER A 83 11.86 -7.66 -7.16
CA SER A 83 11.91 -7.84 -8.60
C SER A 83 12.01 -9.33 -8.92
N PRO A 84 11.22 -9.87 -9.87
CA PRO A 84 11.39 -11.24 -10.32
C PRO A 84 12.73 -11.47 -11.05
N TYR A 85 13.41 -10.39 -11.47
CA TYR A 85 14.70 -10.44 -12.17
C TYR A 85 15.91 -10.25 -11.25
N SER A 86 15.72 -9.91 -9.97
CA SER A 86 16.85 -9.93 -9.04
C SER A 86 17.18 -11.39 -8.75
N THR A 87 18.36 -11.81 -9.19
CA THR A 87 18.97 -13.10 -8.85
C THR A 87 18.70 -13.40 -7.37
N VAL A 88 18.02 -14.50 -7.09
CA VAL A 88 17.89 -15.01 -5.73
C VAL A 88 19.30 -15.43 -5.32
N GLN A 89 20.08 -14.51 -4.76
CA GLN A 89 21.21 -14.90 -3.94
C GLN A 89 20.58 -15.43 -2.64
N LEU A 90 20.39 -16.75 -2.64
CA LEU A 90 20.21 -17.53 -1.43
C LEU A 90 21.32 -17.11 -0.48
N ALA A 91 20.93 -16.54 0.67
CA ALA A 91 21.81 -16.41 1.82
C ALA A 91 22.10 -17.80 2.39
#